data_AF-A0A136MAW5-F1
#
_entry.id   AF-A0A136MAW5-F1
#
_cell.length_a   1.000
_cell.length_b   1.000
_cell.length_c   1.000
_cell.angle_alpha   90.00
_cell.angle_beta   90.00
_cell.angle_gamma   90.00
#
_symmetry.space_group_name_H-M   'P 1'
#
loop_
_entity.id
_entity.type
_entity.pdbx_description
1 polymer ?
#
loop_
_entity_poly.entity_id
_entity_poly.type
_entity_poly.pdbx_seq_one_letter_code
_entity_poly.pdbx_strand_id
1 'polypeptide(L)' 'MDHLRTAIREIPDFPKKGILFRDITTLLKDGKLFREAVDIF' A
#
# COMPACT_ATOMS: atom_id res chain seq x y z
N MET A 1 -3.93 12.46 -3.72
CA MET A 1 -4.70 11.20 -3.57
C MET A 1 -4.19 10.08 -4.44
N ASP A 2 -3.82 10.34 -5.71
CA ASP A 2 -3.30 9.29 -6.60
C ASP A 2 -1.89 8.80 -6.25
N HIS A 3 -1.08 9.63 -5.59
CA HIS A 3 0.31 9.26 -5.27
C HIS A 3 0.40 8.24 -4.12
N LEU A 4 -0.53 8.20 -3.16
CA LEU A 4 -0.55 7.13 -2.14
C LEU A 4 -0.76 5.75 -2.76
N ARG A 5 -1.58 5.67 -3.82
CA ARG A 5 -1.80 4.41 -4.56
C ARG A 5 -0.53 3.91 -5.24
N THR A 6 0.37 4.80 -5.66
CA THR A 6 1.67 4.41 -6.25
C THR A 6 2.58 3.70 -5.25
N ALA A 7 2.35 3.88 -3.95
CA ALA A 7 3.08 3.19 -2.89
C ALA A 7 2.48 1.82 -2.51
N ILE A 8 1.40 1.38 -3.16
CA ILE A 8 0.78 0.07 -2.91
C ILE A 8 1.15 -0.88 -4.04
N ARG A 9 1.81 -1.99 -3.70
CA ARG A 9 2.18 -3.02 -4.69
C ARG A 9 1.10 -4.08 -4.79
N GLU A 10 0.88 -4.57 -6.01
CA GLU A 10 0.02 -5.70 -6.31
C GLU A 10 0.83 -6.98 -6.38
N ILE A 11 0.49 -7.98 -5.56
CA ILE A 11 1.13 -9.29 -5.56
C ILE A 11 0.04 -10.34 -5.82
N PRO A 12 -0.07 -10.85 -7.05
CA PRO A 12 -1.05 -11.89 -7.36
C PRO A 12 -0.67 -13.22 -6.71
N ASP A 13 -1.69 -14.02 -6.41
CA ASP A 13 -1.61 -15.39 -5.88
C ASP A 13 -0.86 -15.53 -4.54
N PHE A 14 -0.85 -14.48 -3.72
CA PHE A 14 -0.22 -14.48 -2.40
C PHE A 14 -1.23 -14.29 -1.25
N PRO A 15 -1.13 -15.05 -0.13
CA PRO A 15 -0.27 -16.22 0.09
C PRO A 15 -0.82 -17.50 -0.56
N LYS A 16 -1.99 -17.43 -1.21
CA LYS A 16 -2.64 -18.54 -1.91
C LYS A 16 -3.16 -18.07 -3.27
N LYS A 17 -3.23 -19.00 -4.21
CA LYS A 17 -3.79 -18.79 -5.55
C LYS A 17 -5.20 -18.19 -5.49
N GLY A 18 -5.46 -17.20 -6.33
CA GLY A 18 -6.73 -16.47 -6.42
C GLY A 18 -6.79 -15.19 -5.58
N ILE A 19 -5.76 -14.87 -4.78
CA ILE A 19 -5.71 -13.66 -3.96
C ILE A 19 -4.84 -12.60 -4.64
N LEU A 20 -5.37 -11.38 -4.84
CA LEU A 20 -4.57 -10.22 -5.20
C LEU A 20 -4.16 -9.48 -3.92
N PHE A 21 -2.97 -9.78 -3.40
CA PHE A 21 -2.47 -9.14 -2.20
C PHE A 21 -2.02 -7.71 -2.48
N ARG A 22 -2.44 -6.78 -1.61
CA ARG A 22 -2.06 -5.37 -1.67
C ARG A 22 -1.03 -5.08 -0.60
N ASP A 23 0.23 -4.99 -1.01
CA ASP A 23 1.34 -4.76 -0.10
C ASP A 23 1.52 -3.26 0.16
N ILE A 24 1.17 -2.84 1.38
CA ILE A 24 1.29 -1.45 1.86
C ILE A 24 2.63 -1.17 2.55
N THR A 25 3.55 -2.14 2.63
CA THR A 25 4.82 -1.97 3.37
C THR A 25 5.66 -0.81 2.83
N THR A 26 5.57 -0.50 1.54
CA THR A 26 6.25 0.67 0.97
C THR A 26 5.67 1.98 1.52
N LEU A 27 4.35 2.10 1.65
CA LEU A 27 3.68 3.24 2.27
C LEU A 27 4.06 3.37 3.75
N LEU A 28 4.06 2.26 4.50
CA LEU A 28 4.39 2.26 5.93
C LEU A 28 5.85 2.63 6.23
N LYS A 29 6.78 2.30 5.32
CA LYS A 29 8.21 2.63 5.47
C LYS A 29 8.52 4.10 5.22
N ASP A 30 7.67 4.80 4.47
CA ASP A 30 7.85 6.22 4.19
C ASP A 30 7.06 7.05 5.21
N GLY A 31 7.77 7.69 6.13
CA GLY A 31 7.15 8.47 7.20
C GLY A 31 6.30 9.65 6.71
N LYS A 32 6.57 10.19 5.52
CA LYS A 32 5.77 11.27 4.93
C LYS A 32 4.47 10.71 4.36
N LEU A 33 4.56 9.63 3.57
CA LEU A 33 3.37 8.97 3.00
C LEU A 33 2.48 8.38 4.10
N PHE A 34 3.07 7.83 5.15
CA PHE A 34 2.32 7.33 6.29
C PHE A 34 1.57 8.45 7.02
N ARG A 35 2.25 9.57 7.32
CA ARG A 35 1.61 10.73 7.94
C ARG A 35 0.47 11.26 7.09
N GLU A 36 0.72 11.46 5.80
CA GLU A 36 -0.32 11.93 4.88
C GLU A 36 -1.51 10.97 4.81
N ALA A 37 -1.28 9.66 4.80
CA ALA A 37 -2.35 8.66 4.81
C ALA A 37 -3.19 8.71 6.09
N VAL A 38 -2.60 9.04 7.24
CA VAL A 38 -3.31 9.18 8.53
C VAL A 38 -4.08 10.50 8.58
N ASP A 39 -3.47 11.60 8.14
CA ASP A 39 -4.07 12.95 8.20
C ASP A 39 -5.29 13.14 7.27
N ILE A 40 -5.51 12.22 6.31
CA ILE A 40 -6.67 12.22 5.42
C ILE A 40 -7.97 11.80 6.13
N PHE A 41 -7.90 11.15 7.29
CA PHE A 41 -9.05 10.63 8.05
C PHE A 41 -9.27 11.40 9.36
#